data_AF-A0A968A4X4-F1
#
_entry.id   AF-A0A968A4X4-F1
#
_cell.length_a   1.000
_cell.length_b   1.000
_cell.length_c   1.000
_cell.angle_alpha   90.00
_cell.angle_beta   90.00
_cell.angle_gamma   90.00
#
_symmetry.space_group_name_H-M   'P 1'
#
loop_
_entity.id
_entity.type
_entity.pdbx_description
1 polymer ?
#
loop_
_entity_poly.entity_id
_entity_poly.type
_entity_poly.pdbx_seq_one_letter_code
_entity_poly.pdbx_strand_id
1 'polypeptide(L)'
;MTVNPLILRKFIGSPQMGWKVAWSDRMISMYTSILFVSWIWYPLRKKIKPPPFWAFALFLLPMAIDGFTHMISDFSGIGQGFRDSNLWLAQLTGFKYSAAFYAGDALGSFNSWMRFMTGIIFGIGVVLYGFPYIAEIFETNAENFEAREDKLTLLKEKAIRDIQDFRDQKSLERNN
;
A
#
# COMPACT_ATOMS: atom_id res chain seq x y z
N MET A 1 -21.43 30.65 15.53
CA MET A 1 -20.32 30.01 14.79
C MET A 1 -20.31 30.55 13.37
N THR A 2 -19.15 30.89 12.81
CA THR A 2 -19.05 31.28 11.40
C THR A 2 -19.07 30.03 10.52
N VAL A 3 -19.66 30.11 9.33
CA VAL A 3 -19.64 29.04 8.31
C VAL A 3 -18.58 29.29 7.23
N ASN A 4 -17.81 30.37 7.34
CA ASN A 4 -16.82 30.74 6.35
C ASN A 4 -15.60 29.78 6.44
N PRO A 5 -15.34 28.95 5.41
CA PRO A 5 -14.29 27.93 5.45
C PRO A 5 -12.88 28.52 5.59
N LEU A 6 -12.65 29.75 5.13
CA LEU A 6 -11.36 30.44 5.25
C LEU A 6 -11.03 30.81 6.70
N ILE A 7 -12.07 31.14 7.48
CA ILE A 7 -11.91 31.43 8.91
C ILE A 7 -11.77 30.12 9.69
N LEU A 8 -12.56 29.09 9.35
CA LEU A 8 -12.46 27.77 9.96
C LEU A 8 -11.07 27.16 9.77
N ARG A 9 -10.45 27.32 8.60
CA ARG A 9 -9.11 26.76 8.32
C ARG A 9 -8.04 27.30 9.27
N LYS A 10 -8.14 28.57 9.70
CA LYS A 10 -7.16 29.21 10.60
C LYS A 10 -7.29 28.74 12.06
N PHE A 11 -8.46 28.25 12.44
CA PHE A 11 -8.70 27.78 13.80
C PHE A 11 -8.12 26.37 13.99
N ILE A 12 -7.18 26.19 14.93
CA ILE A 12 -6.49 24.89 15.16
C ILE A 12 -7.19 24.06 16.24
N GLY A 13 -7.78 24.70 17.26
CA GLY A 13 -8.42 24.03 18.38
C GLY A 13 -8.42 24.87 19.65
N SER A 14 -9.01 24.34 20.72
CA SER A 14 -8.95 24.90 22.07
C SER A 14 -8.91 23.77 23.12
N PRO A 15 -8.44 24.03 24.36
CA PRO A 15 -8.44 23.02 25.41
C PRO A 15 -9.81 22.40 25.71
N GLN A 16 -10.91 23.14 25.46
CA GLN A 16 -12.27 22.68 25.71
C GLN A 16 -12.84 21.78 24.60
N MET A 17 -12.46 22.00 23.34
CA MET A 17 -12.98 21.23 22.20
C MET A 17 -11.97 20.25 21.58
N GLY A 18 -10.71 20.33 22.01
CA GLY A 18 -9.59 19.60 21.43
C GLY A 18 -8.94 20.31 20.23
N TRP A 19 -7.92 19.66 19.70
CA TRP A 19 -7.15 20.12 18.53
C TRP A 19 -7.53 19.34 17.29
N LYS A 20 -7.49 20.01 16.13
CA LYS A 20 -7.70 19.38 14.84
C LYS A 20 -6.63 18.33 14.57
N VAL A 21 -7.06 17.12 14.26
CA VAL A 21 -6.22 16.02 13.79
C VAL A 21 -6.62 15.71 12.36
N ALA A 22 -5.66 15.73 11.44
CA ALA A 22 -5.88 15.25 10.09
C ALA A 22 -5.93 13.72 10.12
N TRP A 23 -7.12 13.17 9.87
CA TRP A 23 -7.38 11.74 9.91
C TRP A 23 -8.09 11.32 8.63
N SER A 24 -7.69 10.16 8.07
CA SER A 24 -8.28 9.62 6.86
C SER A 24 -8.57 8.13 7.04
N ASP A 25 -9.85 7.80 7.25
CA ASP A 25 -10.34 6.42 7.38
C ASP A 25 -9.86 5.54 6.23
N ARG A 26 -9.89 6.09 5.01
CA ARG A 26 -9.49 5.39 3.78
C ARG A 26 -8.00 5.09 3.77
N MET A 27 -7.14 6.06 4.10
CA MET A 27 -5.70 5.82 4.11
C MET A 27 -5.31 4.82 5.20
N ILE A 28 -5.93 4.91 6.36
CA ILE A 28 -5.63 4.04 7.49
C ILE A 28 -6.01 2.60 7.16
N SER A 29 -7.22 2.36 6.64
CA SER A 29 -7.63 1.03 6.19
C SER A 29 -6.74 0.47 5.06
N MET A 30 -6.31 1.30 4.11
CA MET A 30 -5.35 0.88 3.06
C MET A 30 -4.02 0.40 3.63
N TYR A 31 -3.34 1.23 4.42
CA TYR A 31 -1.99 0.88 4.90
C TYR A 31 -2.01 -0.21 5.96
N THR A 32 -3.01 -0.22 6.86
CA THR A 32 -3.15 -1.28 7.86
C THR A 32 -3.46 -2.62 7.21
N SER A 33 -4.36 -2.66 6.21
CA SER A 33 -4.63 -3.90 5.49
C SER A 33 -3.41 -4.41 4.73
N ILE A 34 -2.63 -3.54 4.06
CA ILE A 34 -1.37 -3.95 3.44
C ILE A 34 -0.46 -4.61 4.47
N LEU A 35 -0.27 -4.02 5.65
CA LEU A 35 0.57 -4.60 6.70
C LEU A 35 0.09 -6.01 7.10
N PHE A 36 -1.18 -6.16 7.49
CA PHE A 36 -1.70 -7.44 7.96
C PHE A 36 -1.77 -8.50 6.87
N VAL A 37 -2.18 -8.12 5.65
CA VAL A 37 -2.22 -9.05 4.51
C VAL A 37 -0.80 -9.46 4.13
N SER A 38 0.19 -8.58 4.24
CA SER A 38 1.60 -8.92 4.02
C SER A 38 2.09 -9.98 5.00
N TRP A 39 1.72 -9.86 6.28
CA TRP A 39 2.06 -10.87 7.29
C TRP A 39 1.44 -12.23 7.01
N ILE A 40 0.20 -12.25 6.50
CA ILE A 40 -0.48 -13.50 6.09
C ILE A 40 0.11 -14.04 4.79
N TRP A 41 0.43 -13.17 3.84
CA TRP A 41 0.94 -13.53 2.52
C TRP A 41 2.36 -14.10 2.60
N TYR A 42 3.23 -13.54 3.44
CA TYR A 42 4.64 -13.95 3.52
C TYR A 42 4.87 -15.47 3.73
N PRO A 43 4.22 -16.18 4.68
CA PRO A 43 4.36 -17.63 4.80
C PRO A 43 3.74 -18.41 3.62
N LEU A 44 2.79 -17.80 2.91
CA LEU A 44 2.09 -18.41 1.78
C LEU A 44 2.70 -18.07 0.41
N ARG A 45 3.69 -17.16 0.36
CA ARG A 45 4.24 -16.57 -0.88
C ARG A 45 4.71 -17.59 -1.90
N LYS A 46 5.24 -18.74 -1.46
CA LYS A 46 5.72 -19.81 -2.35
C LYS A 46 4.59 -20.58 -3.05
N LYS A 47 3.34 -20.48 -2.56
CA LYS A 47 2.16 -21.18 -3.08
C LYS A 47 1.22 -20.26 -3.86
N ILE A 48 1.21 -18.96 -3.55
CA ILE A 48 0.32 -17.98 -4.16
C ILE A 48 0.98 -17.48 -5.45
N LYS A 49 0.35 -17.77 -6.59
CA LYS A 49 0.75 -17.18 -7.88
C LYS A 49 0.22 -15.74 -7.98
N PRO A 50 0.96 -14.82 -8.61
CA PRO A 50 0.46 -13.47 -8.83
C PRO A 50 -0.82 -13.53 -9.68
N PRO A 51 -1.88 -12.83 -9.26
CA PRO A 51 -3.09 -12.75 -10.05
C PRO A 51 -2.80 -11.99 -11.36
N PRO A 52 -3.56 -12.26 -12.44
CA PRO A 52 -3.46 -11.46 -13.65
C PRO A 52 -3.88 -10.01 -13.39
N PHE A 53 -3.38 -9.08 -14.20
CA PHE A 53 -3.63 -7.63 -14.03
C PHE A 53 -5.12 -7.26 -13.94
N TRP A 54 -6.01 -7.96 -14.67
CA TRP A 54 -7.45 -7.68 -14.59
C TRP A 54 -8.05 -8.01 -13.22
N ALA A 55 -7.54 -9.04 -12.52
CA ALA A 55 -7.99 -9.39 -11.19
C ALA A 55 -7.50 -8.35 -10.18
N PHE A 56 -6.28 -7.82 -10.37
CA PHE A 56 -5.80 -6.66 -9.62
C PHE A 56 -6.70 -5.43 -9.85
N ALA A 57 -7.07 -5.13 -11.09
CA ALA A 57 -7.99 -4.04 -11.42
C ALA A 57 -9.36 -4.20 -10.71
N LEU A 58 -9.84 -5.43 -10.55
CA LEU A 58 -11.07 -5.72 -9.81
C LEU A 58 -10.95 -5.39 -8.31
N PHE A 59 -9.79 -5.57 -7.68
CA PHE A 59 -9.55 -5.12 -6.31
C PHE A 59 -9.49 -3.59 -6.17
N LEU A 60 -9.05 -2.89 -7.22
CA LEU A 60 -8.96 -1.41 -7.23
C LEU A 60 -10.31 -0.75 -7.45
N LEU A 61 -11.16 -1.38 -8.25
CA LEU A 61 -12.41 -0.82 -8.74
C LEU A 61 -13.34 -0.30 -7.64
N PRO A 62 -13.60 -1.00 -6.52
CA PRO A 62 -14.49 -0.51 -5.47
C PRO A 62 -14.02 0.82 -4.87
N MET A 63 -12.71 0.97 -4.63
CA MET A 63 -12.15 2.22 -4.12
C MET A 63 -12.21 3.33 -5.15
N ALA A 64 -11.95 3.03 -6.42
CA ALA A 64 -12.05 4.01 -7.49
C ALA A 64 -13.48 4.56 -7.56
N ILE A 65 -14.50 3.69 -7.59
CA ILE A 65 -15.91 4.08 -7.61
C ILE A 65 -16.27 4.88 -6.35
N ASP A 66 -15.85 4.44 -5.16
CA ASP A 66 -16.12 5.17 -3.92
C ASP A 66 -15.50 6.59 -3.95
N GLY A 67 -14.25 6.71 -4.38
CA GLY A 67 -13.57 8.00 -4.55
C GLY A 67 -14.25 8.90 -5.58
N PHE A 68 -14.57 8.36 -6.76
CA PHE A 68 -15.22 9.11 -7.84
C PHE A 68 -16.62 9.58 -7.46
N THR A 69 -17.41 8.75 -6.77
CA THR A 69 -18.75 9.16 -6.32
C THR A 69 -18.70 10.25 -5.25
N HIS A 70 -17.71 10.22 -4.35
CA HIS A 70 -17.46 11.33 -3.42
C HIS A 70 -17.06 12.61 -4.17
N MET A 71 -16.14 12.52 -5.13
CA MET A 71 -15.71 13.67 -5.95
C MET A 71 -16.89 14.30 -6.72
N ILE A 72 -17.75 13.48 -7.34
CA ILE A 72 -18.94 13.95 -8.05
C ILE A 72 -19.94 14.58 -7.08
N SER A 73 -20.12 13.99 -5.89
CA SER A 73 -20.99 14.54 -4.85
C SER A 73 -20.54 15.94 -4.42
N ASP A 74 -19.24 16.18 -4.31
CA ASP A 74 -18.69 17.47 -3.88
C ASP A 74 -18.88 18.60 -4.92
N PHE A 75 -19.20 18.28 -6.18
CA PHE A 75 -19.57 19.31 -7.17
C PHE A 75 -20.87 20.04 -6.83
N SER A 76 -21.74 19.45 -6.00
CA SER A 76 -22.93 20.13 -5.46
C SER A 76 -22.61 21.04 -4.27
N GLY A 77 -21.34 21.12 -3.85
CA GLY A 77 -20.87 21.81 -2.66
C GLY A 77 -20.42 20.82 -1.57
N ILE A 78 -19.37 21.20 -0.84
CA ILE A 78 -18.82 20.38 0.26
C ILE A 78 -19.91 20.18 1.32
N GLY A 79 -20.29 18.93 1.57
CA GLY A 79 -21.35 18.57 2.52
C GLY A 79 -22.78 18.88 2.04
N GLN A 80 -22.99 19.02 0.74
CA GLN A 80 -24.31 19.27 0.14
C GLN A 80 -24.69 18.26 -0.96
N GLY A 81 -23.77 17.36 -1.31
CA GLY A 81 -24.00 16.37 -2.36
C GLY A 81 -24.80 15.15 -1.91
N PHE A 82 -25.18 14.31 -2.87
CA PHE A 82 -26.02 13.13 -2.64
C PHE A 82 -25.40 12.09 -1.68
N ARG A 83 -24.07 12.08 -1.53
CA ARG A 83 -23.38 11.23 -0.57
C ARG A 83 -23.39 11.77 0.86
N ASP A 84 -23.70 13.05 1.07
CA ASP A 84 -23.80 13.60 2.42
C ASP A 84 -25.07 13.07 3.11
N SER A 85 -26.21 13.01 2.41
CA SER A 85 -27.45 12.46 2.97
C SER A 85 -27.63 10.95 2.75
N ASN A 86 -27.03 10.41 1.68
CA ASN A 86 -27.31 9.08 1.14
C ASN A 86 -28.81 8.75 1.06
N LEU A 87 -29.64 9.73 0.68
CA LEU A 87 -31.09 9.54 0.59
C LEU A 87 -31.47 8.42 -0.39
N TRP A 88 -30.69 8.24 -1.46
CA TRP A 88 -30.82 7.14 -2.40
C TRP A 88 -30.74 5.77 -1.71
N LEU A 89 -29.84 5.62 -0.73
CA LEU A 89 -29.67 4.39 0.04
C LEU A 89 -30.78 4.24 1.07
N ALA A 90 -31.19 5.35 1.70
CA ALA A 90 -32.31 5.34 2.64
C ALA A 90 -33.61 4.91 1.97
N GLN A 91 -33.89 5.41 0.77
CA GLN A 91 -35.03 4.99 -0.06
C GLN A 91 -34.95 3.51 -0.44
N LEU A 92 -33.78 3.05 -0.91
CA LEU A 92 -33.58 1.65 -1.29
C LEU A 92 -33.78 0.68 -0.10
N THR A 93 -33.37 1.09 1.09
CA THR A 93 -33.47 0.26 2.30
C THR A 93 -34.76 0.48 3.09
N GLY A 94 -35.68 1.33 2.59
CA GLY A 94 -36.94 1.65 3.26
C GLY A 94 -36.74 2.32 4.62
N PHE A 95 -35.69 3.12 4.80
CA PHE A 95 -35.35 3.83 6.04
C PHE A 95 -35.20 2.91 7.26
N LYS A 96 -34.75 1.67 7.04
CA LYS A 96 -34.61 0.66 8.10
C LYS A 96 -33.55 0.99 9.16
N TYR A 97 -32.51 1.75 8.79
CA TYR A 97 -31.40 2.09 9.69
C TYR A 97 -31.56 3.48 10.31
N SER A 98 -30.71 3.83 11.28
CA SER A 98 -30.74 5.14 11.92
C SER A 98 -30.35 6.25 10.94
N ALA A 99 -30.85 7.47 11.17
CA ALA A 99 -30.49 8.63 10.34
C ALA A 99 -28.97 8.87 10.29
N ALA A 100 -28.26 8.61 11.39
CA ALA A 100 -26.80 8.73 11.48
C ALA A 100 -26.04 7.67 10.66
N PHE A 101 -26.67 6.55 10.32
CA PHE A 101 -26.06 5.57 9.41
C PHE A 101 -26.03 6.10 7.98
N TYR A 102 -27.10 6.75 7.53
CA TYR A 102 -27.19 7.27 6.16
C TYR A 102 -26.42 8.57 5.98
N ALA A 103 -26.50 9.50 6.93
CA ALA A 103 -25.97 10.84 6.76
C ALA A 103 -24.53 11.01 7.27
N GLY A 104 -23.74 11.74 6.50
CA GLY A 104 -22.41 12.22 6.84
C GLY A 104 -21.31 11.16 6.79
N ASP A 105 -20.17 11.56 7.36
CA ASP A 105 -18.90 10.82 7.30
C ASP A 105 -18.42 10.35 8.67
N ALA A 106 -19.28 10.41 9.68
CA ALA A 106 -18.96 9.97 11.04
C ALA A 106 -18.66 8.46 11.07
N LEU A 107 -17.85 8.05 12.05
CA LEU A 107 -17.61 6.63 12.30
C LEU A 107 -18.94 5.89 12.49
N GLY A 108 -19.13 4.82 11.73
CA GLY A 108 -20.37 4.04 11.71
C GLY A 108 -21.39 4.47 10.64
N SER A 109 -21.17 5.59 9.93
CA SER A 109 -21.96 5.92 8.75
C SER A 109 -21.63 5.01 7.57
N PHE A 110 -22.55 4.92 6.62
CA PHE A 110 -22.36 4.19 5.37
C PHE A 110 -21.10 4.64 4.63
N ASN A 111 -20.85 5.95 4.55
CA ASN A 111 -19.65 6.48 3.89
C ASN A 111 -18.37 6.02 4.59
N SER A 112 -18.33 6.03 5.92
CA SER A 112 -17.18 5.54 6.68
C SER A 112 -16.94 4.04 6.45
N TRP A 113 -18.02 3.24 6.43
CA TRP A 113 -17.94 1.81 6.10
C TRP A 113 -17.43 1.54 4.69
N MET A 114 -17.93 2.26 3.68
CA MET A 114 -17.46 2.12 2.30
C MET A 114 -15.98 2.49 2.18
N ARG A 115 -15.53 3.56 2.84
CA ARG A 115 -14.11 3.95 2.88
C ARG A 115 -13.24 2.86 3.49
N PHE A 116 -13.69 2.25 4.59
CA PHE A 116 -12.97 1.18 5.26
C PHE A 116 -12.88 -0.10 4.42
N MET A 117 -14.03 -0.58 3.91
CA MET A 117 -14.09 -1.82 3.14
C MET A 117 -13.33 -1.71 1.82
N THR A 118 -13.51 -0.61 1.09
CA THR A 118 -12.78 -0.41 -0.18
C THR A 118 -11.29 -0.25 0.04
N GLY A 119 -10.87 0.39 1.15
CA GLY A 119 -9.50 0.46 1.62
C GLY A 119 -8.86 -0.91 1.83
N ILE A 120 -9.57 -1.81 2.52
CA ILE A 120 -9.10 -3.18 2.76
C ILE A 120 -8.98 -3.97 1.45
N ILE A 121 -10.00 -3.92 0.60
CA ILE A 121 -10.01 -4.65 -0.69
C ILE A 121 -8.83 -4.21 -1.56
N PHE A 122 -8.58 -2.89 -1.61
CA PHE A 122 -7.42 -2.34 -2.30
C PHE A 122 -6.11 -2.88 -1.73
N GLY A 123 -5.93 -2.84 -0.40
CA GLY A 123 -4.71 -3.31 0.24
C GLY A 123 -4.45 -4.80 0.00
N ILE A 124 -5.51 -5.63 0.01
CA ILE A 124 -5.43 -7.04 -0.38
C ILE A 124 -4.93 -7.15 -1.83
N GLY A 125 -5.52 -6.40 -2.76
CA GLY A 125 -5.11 -6.40 -4.17
C GLY A 125 -3.64 -6.02 -4.35
N VAL A 126 -3.18 -4.98 -3.66
CA VAL A 126 -1.77 -4.53 -3.72
C VAL A 126 -0.82 -5.61 -3.24
N VAL A 127 -1.12 -6.29 -2.14
CA VAL A 127 -0.23 -7.36 -1.64
C VAL A 127 -0.26 -8.55 -2.58
N LEU A 128 -1.44 -9.05 -2.96
CA LEU A 128 -1.55 -10.25 -3.80
C LEU A 128 -0.89 -10.05 -5.17
N TYR A 129 -1.01 -8.86 -5.76
CA TYR A 129 -0.41 -8.55 -7.06
C TYR A 129 1.04 -8.07 -6.97
N GLY A 130 1.34 -7.10 -6.11
CA GLY A 130 2.64 -6.42 -6.09
C GLY A 130 3.74 -7.19 -5.37
N PHE A 131 3.43 -7.88 -4.27
CA PHE A 131 4.46 -8.52 -3.46
C PHE A 131 5.18 -9.69 -4.16
N PRO A 132 4.52 -10.52 -5.00
CA PRO A 132 5.22 -11.51 -5.79
C PRO A 132 6.35 -10.91 -6.66
N TYR A 133 6.09 -9.80 -7.36
CA TYR A 133 7.12 -9.13 -8.18
C TYR A 133 8.25 -8.57 -7.32
N ILE A 134 7.92 -7.97 -6.17
CA ILE A 134 8.92 -7.46 -5.24
C ILE A 134 9.81 -8.61 -4.73
N ALA A 135 9.21 -9.74 -4.35
CA ALA A 135 9.93 -10.91 -3.87
C ALA A 135 10.85 -11.49 -4.96
N GLU A 136 10.37 -11.62 -6.19
CA GLU A 136 11.17 -12.08 -7.34
C GLU A 136 12.40 -11.19 -7.57
N ILE A 137 12.24 -9.87 -7.49
CA ILE A 137 13.35 -8.92 -7.60
C ILE A 137 14.38 -9.13 -6.48
N PHE A 138 13.93 -9.32 -5.24
CA PHE A 138 14.84 -9.56 -4.12
C PHE A 138 15.56 -10.90 -4.22
N GLU A 139 14.86 -11.97 -4.59
CA GLU A 139 15.45 -13.30 -4.79
C GLU A 139 16.48 -13.28 -5.93
N THR A 140 16.13 -12.70 -7.08
CA THR A 140 17.05 -12.53 -8.22
C THR A 140 18.27 -11.70 -7.85
N ASN A 141 18.09 -10.61 -7.09
CA ASN A 141 19.22 -9.79 -6.66
C ASN A 141 20.13 -10.56 -5.70
N ALA A 142 19.57 -11.30 -4.74
CA ALA A 142 20.34 -12.12 -3.81
C ALA A 142 21.19 -13.17 -4.54
N GLU A 143 20.61 -13.91 -5.48
CA GLU A 143 21.31 -14.88 -6.32
C GLU A 143 22.46 -14.23 -7.12
N ASN A 144 22.22 -13.04 -7.68
CA ASN A 144 23.24 -12.29 -8.41
C ASN A 144 24.40 -11.82 -7.51
N PHE A 145 24.12 -11.48 -6.24
CA PHE A 145 25.16 -11.12 -5.29
C PHE A 145 26.00 -12.34 -4.93
N GLU A 146 25.38 -13.47 -4.60
CA GLU A 146 26.08 -14.73 -4.30
C GLU A 146 26.99 -15.17 -5.48
N ALA A 147 26.46 -15.19 -6.70
CA ALA A 147 27.24 -15.56 -7.89
C ALA A 147 28.43 -14.62 -8.16
N ARG A 148 28.31 -13.33 -7.82
CA ARG A 148 29.41 -12.35 -7.93
C ARG A 148 30.46 -12.60 -6.87
N GLU A 149 30.07 -12.91 -5.63
CA GLU A 149 30.99 -13.24 -4.55
C GLU A 149 31.78 -14.52 -4.85
N ASP A 150 31.13 -15.57 -5.34
CA ASP A 150 31.78 -16.82 -5.74
C ASP A 150 32.78 -16.59 -6.87
N LYS A 151 32.38 -15.82 -7.90
CA LYS A 151 33.27 -15.47 -9.01
C LYS A 151 34.49 -14.68 -8.55
N LEU A 152 34.30 -13.73 -7.63
CA LEU A 152 35.40 -12.94 -7.06
C LEU A 152 36.36 -13.81 -6.26
N THR A 153 35.84 -14.77 -5.50
CA THR A 153 36.65 -15.74 -4.74
C THR A 153 37.49 -16.61 -5.67
N LEU A 154 36.88 -17.17 -6.72
CA LEU A 154 37.59 -17.94 -7.75
C LEU A 154 38.67 -17.12 -8.46
N LEU A 155 38.39 -15.86 -8.80
CA LEU A 155 39.36 -14.98 -9.44
C LEU A 155 40.53 -14.65 -8.52
N LYS A 156 40.28 -14.43 -7.22
CA LYS A 156 41.33 -14.23 -6.21
C LYS A 156 42.20 -15.48 -6.07
N GLU A 157 41.60 -16.65 -5.96
CA GLU A 157 42.35 -17.92 -5.88
C GLU A 157 43.21 -18.16 -7.13
N LYS A 158 42.65 -17.92 -8.32
CA LYS A 158 43.39 -18.03 -9.57
C LYS A 158 44.57 -17.06 -9.60
N ALA A 159 44.36 -15.79 -9.26
CA ALA A 159 45.43 -14.80 -9.23
C ALA A 159 46.54 -15.16 -8.22
N ILE A 160 46.18 -15.72 -7.06
CA ILE A 160 47.16 -16.18 -6.07
C ILE A 160 48.00 -17.34 -6.62
N ARG A 161 47.37 -18.33 -7.27
CA ARG A 161 48.08 -19.44 -7.93
C ARG A 161 49.02 -18.92 -9.01
N ASP A 162 48.55 -18.06 -9.90
CA ASP A 162 49.36 -17.49 -10.99
C ASP A 162 50.59 -16.72 -10.43
N ILE A 163 50.43 -16.00 -9.31
CA ILE A 163 51.54 -15.30 -8.63
C ILE A 163 52.55 -16.29 -8.01
N GLN A 164 52.07 -17.38 -7.41
CA GLN A 164 52.92 -18.42 -6.83
C GLN A 164 53.74 -19.11 -7.94
N ASP A 165 53.08 -19.55 -9.00
CA ASP A 165 53.73 -20.19 -10.16
C ASP A 165 54.80 -19.28 -10.78
N PHE A 166 54.50 -17.98 -10.94
CA PHE A 166 55.46 -17.00 -11.44
C PHE A 166 56.67 -16.84 -10.51
N ARG A 167 56.45 -16.81 -9.19
CA ARG A 167 57.54 -16.72 -8.20
C ARG A 167 58.43 -17.96 -8.25
N ASP A 168 57.84 -19.14 -8.37
CA ASP A 168 58.55 -20.41 -8.41
C ASP A 168 59.40 -20.52 -9.66
N GLN A 169 58.86 -20.18 -10.84
CA GLN A 169 59.62 -20.09 -12.10
C GLN A 169 60.83 -19.16 -11.99
N LYS A 170 60.64 -17.95 -11.45
CA LYS A 170 61.73 -16.98 -11.28
C LYS A 170 62.79 -17.42 -10.28
N SER A 171 62.42 -18.24 -9.29
CA SER A 171 63.38 -18.82 -8.33
C SER A 171 64.23 -19.92 -8.96
N LEU A 172 63.64 -20.73 -9.84
CA LEU A 172 64.35 -21.75 -10.64
C LEU A 172 65.34 -21.10 -11.62
N GLU A 173 64.93 -20.02 -12.29
CA GLU A 173 65.82 -19.25 -13.19
C GLU A 173 67.01 -18.60 -12.48
N ARG A 174 66.91 -18.28 -11.18
CA ARG A 174 68.00 -17.68 -10.39
C ARG A 174 69.01 -18.69 -9.86
N ASN A 175 68.63 -19.97 -9.77
CA ASN A 175 69.46 -21.03 -9.20
C ASN A 175 70.20 -21.87 -10.26
N ASN A 176 69.94 -21.61 -11.55
CA ASN A 176 70.72 -22.08 -12.69
C ASN A 176 71.71 -21.01 -13.15
#